data_AF-A0A2W5K593-F1
#
_entry.id   AF-A0A2W5K593-F1
#
_cell.length_a   1.000
_cell.length_b   1.000
_cell.length_c   1.000
_cell.angle_alpha   90.00
_cell.angle_beta   90.00
_cell.angle_gamma   90.00
#
_symmetry.space_group_name_H-M   'P 1'
#
loop_
_entity.id
_entity.type
_entity.pdbx_description
1 polymer ?
#
loop_
_entity_poly.entity_id
_entity_poly.type
_entity_poly.pdbx_seq_one_letter_code
_entity_poly.pdbx_strand_id
1 'polypeptide(L)' 'MTDVPNLEDAPELDGWVAVESPHGVCLVGTVTGHPLLPDGVIRTSLLVAIAEDQTWARTLNRFYRLKSALELPPMR' A
#
# COMPACT_ATOMS: atom_id res chain seq x y z
N MET A 1 8.00 -16.02 16.15
CA MET A 1 8.73 -14.76 16.38
C MET A 1 8.33 -13.83 15.26
N THR A 2 7.23 -13.10 15.44
CA THR A 2 6.72 -12.19 14.41
C THR A 2 7.59 -10.94 14.49
N ASP A 3 8.58 -10.89 13.61
CA ASP A 3 9.41 -9.70 13.42
C ASP A 3 8.45 -8.58 13.02
N VAL A 4 8.18 -7.65 13.93
CA VAL A 4 7.35 -6.49 13.64
C VAL A 4 8.19 -5.65 12.68
N PRO A 5 7.80 -5.49 11.40
CA PRO A 5 8.62 -4.78 10.45
C PRO A 5 8.86 -3.36 10.96
N ASN A 6 10.10 -2.87 10.88
CA ASN A 6 10.38 -1.47 11.15
C ASN A 6 9.68 -0.64 10.05
N LEU A 7 8.52 -0.10 10.39
CA LEU A 7 7.68 0.70 9.50
C LEU A 7 8.11 2.16 9.45
N GLU A 8 9.00 2.62 10.34
CA GLU A 8 9.34 4.05 10.47
C GLU A 8 9.90 4.61 9.15
N ASP A 9 10.73 3.83 8.46
CA ASP A 9 11.34 4.20 7.18
C ASP A 9 10.52 3.74 5.95
N ALA A 10 9.37 3.10 6.16
CA ALA A 10 8.55 2.66 5.04
C ALA A 10 7.88 3.86 4.35
N PRO A 11 7.78 3.86 3.01
CA PRO A 11 7.06 4.90 2.29
C PRO A 11 5.60 4.97 2.73
N GLU A 12 5.04 6.17 2.74
CA GLU A 12 3.61 6.36 2.99
C GLU A 12 2.83 6.13 1.70
N LEU A 13 1.66 5.50 1.79
CA LEU A 13 0.71 5.36 0.69
C LEU A 13 -0.65 5.87 1.15
N ASP A 14 -1.07 7.01 0.60
CA ASP A 14 -2.31 7.70 0.93
C ASP A 14 -3.32 7.65 -0.22
N GLY A 15 -4.60 7.81 0.10
CA GLY A 15 -5.70 7.68 -0.84
C GLY A 15 -5.70 6.35 -1.58
N TRP A 16 -5.36 5.27 -0.88
CA TRP A 16 -5.06 4.00 -1.53
C TRP A 16 -6.33 3.16 -1.79
N VAL A 17 -6.30 2.38 -2.88
CA VAL A 17 -7.36 1.43 -3.24
C VAL A 17 -6.76 0.10 -3.67
N ALA A 18 -7.41 -1.00 -3.29
CA ALA A 18 -7.07 -2.32 -3.79
C ALA A 18 -7.62 -2.51 -5.20
N VAL A 19 -6.75 -2.90 -6.13
CA VAL A 19 -7.11 -3.18 -7.52
C VAL A 19 -6.77 -4.61 -7.87
N GLU A 20 -7.69 -5.29 -8.54
CA GLU A 20 -7.40 -6.60 -9.11
C GLU A 20 -6.47 -6.46 -10.31
N SER A 21 -5.57 -7.42 -10.46
CA SER A 21 -4.75 -7.60 -11.64
C SER A 21 -4.75 -9.08 -12.04
N PRO A 22 -4.35 -9.42 -13.27
CA PRO A 22 -4.28 -10.83 -13.72
C PRO A 22 -3.42 -11.75 -12.83
N HIS A 23 -2.54 -11.18 -11.99
CA HIS A 23 -1.62 -11.93 -11.14
C HIS A 23 -1.93 -11.80 -9.64
N GLY A 24 -3.03 -11.15 -9.27
CA GLY A 24 -3.44 -10.92 -7.89
C GLY A 24 -3.73 -9.45 -7.59
N VAL A 25 -3.84 -9.09 -6.31
CA VAL A 25 -4.20 -7.74 -5.88
C VAL A 25 -2.97 -6.84 -5.84
N CYS A 26 -3.10 -5.59 -6.29
CA CYS A 26 -2.14 -4.51 -6.09
C CYS A 26 -2.81 -3.37 -5.31
N LEU A 27 -2.02 -2.43 -4.79
CA LEU A 27 -2.54 -1.16 -4.29
C LEU A 27 -2.21 -0.03 -5.26
N VAL A 28 -3.13 0.89 -5.45
CA VAL A 28 -2.92 2.16 -6.16
C VAL A 28 -3.17 3.30 -5.19
N GLY A 29 -2.25 4.26 -5.12
CA GLY A 29 -2.37 5.42 -4.21
C GLY A 29 -1.22 6.41 -4.42
N THR A 30 -1.26 7.53 -3.70
CA THR A 30 -0.20 8.53 -3.71
C THR A 30 0.90 8.11 -2.75
N VAL A 31 2.11 7.88 -3.26
CA VAL A 31 3.27 7.54 -2.44
C VAL A 31 4.05 8.79 -2.05
N THR A 32 4.59 8.79 -0.84
CA THR A 32 5.55 9.80 -0.36
C THR A 32 6.75 9.13 0.29
N GLY A 33 7.96 9.66 0.02
CA GLY A 33 9.19 9.19 0.64
C GLY A 33 9.68 7.84 0.10
N HIS A 34 9.29 7.49 -1.13
CA HIS A 34 9.75 6.26 -1.75
C HIS A 34 11.23 6.37 -2.16
N PRO A 35 12.10 5.42 -1.79
CA PRO A 35 13.56 5.57 -1.98
C PRO A 35 14.00 5.58 -3.46
N LEU A 36 13.16 5.09 -4.37
CA LEU A 36 13.47 4.93 -5.80
C LEU A 36 12.50 5.65 -6.74
N LEU A 37 11.41 6.21 -6.23
CA LEU A 37 10.34 6.80 -7.05
C LEU A 37 10.06 8.20 -6.52
N PRO A 38 9.77 9.17 -7.40
CA PRO A 38 9.28 10.45 -6.95
C PRO A 38 7.92 10.29 -6.26
N ASP A 39 7.58 11.26 -5.40
CA ASP A 39 6.26 11.34 -4.79
C ASP A 39 5.18 11.47 -5.88
N GLY A 40 4.04 10.82 -5.67
CA GLY A 40 2.93 10.81 -6.64
C GLY A 40 2.19 9.50 -6.71
N VAL A 41 1.25 9.39 -7.66
CA VAL A 41 0.41 8.18 -7.80
C VAL A 41 1.24 7.02 -8.36
N ILE A 42 1.21 5.90 -7.65
CA ILE A 42 1.86 4.65 -8.08
C ILE A 42 0.87 3.49 -8.05
N ARG A 43 1.18 2.44 -8.81
CA ARG A 43 0.68 1.10 -8.58
C ARG A 43 1.79 0.28 -7.94
N THR A 44 1.53 -0.32 -6.78
CA THR A 44 2.50 -1.18 -6.10
C THR A 44 2.67 -2.53 -6.81
N SER A 45 3.69 -3.29 -6.42
CA SER A 45 3.77 -4.73 -6.73
C SER A 45 2.67 -5.50 -5.99
N LEU A 46 2.51 -6.80 -6.33
CA LEU A 46 1.46 -7.63 -5.71
C LEU A 46 1.45 -7.53 -4.17
N LEU A 47 0.25 -7.36 -3.64
CA LEU A 47 -0.05 -7.33 -2.22
C LEU A 47 0.15 -8.75 -1.65
N VAL A 48 0.90 -8.83 -0.57
CA VAL A 48 1.21 -10.08 0.13
C VAL A 48 0.45 -10.15 1.46
N ALA A 49 0.39 -9.05 2.19
CA ALA A 49 -0.34 -8.94 3.44
C ALA A 49 -0.78 -7.49 3.67
N ILE A 50 -1.86 -7.32 4.42
CA ILE A 50 -2.33 -6.03 4.92
C ILE A 50 -2.73 -6.21 6.38
N ALA A 51 -2.48 -5.19 7.20
CA ALA A 51 -2.92 -5.19 8.59
C ALA A 51 -4.45 -5.16 8.68
N GLU A 52 -5.04 -5.80 9.70
CA GLU A 52 -6.48 -5.76 9.93
C GLU A 52 -7.00 -4.34 10.19
N ASP A 53 -6.19 -3.52 10.88
CA ASP A 53 -6.45 -2.10 11.13
C ASP A 53 -6.08 -1.19 9.94
N GLN A 54 -5.60 -1.79 8.84
CA GLN A 54 -5.19 -1.11 7.62
C GLN A 54 -4.12 -0.02 7.83
N THR A 55 -3.26 -0.17 8.83
CA THR A 55 -2.15 0.79 9.08
C THR A 55 -0.91 0.54 8.24
N TRP A 56 -0.74 -0.69 7.72
CA TRP A 56 0.36 -1.04 6.84
C TRP A 56 -0.01 -2.13 5.84
N ALA A 57 0.73 -2.16 4.72
CA ALA A 57 0.69 -3.24 3.75
C ALA A 57 2.09 -3.74 3.43
N ARG A 58 2.23 -5.06 3.21
CA ARG A 58 3.40 -5.69 2.63
C ARG A 58 3.09 -6.06 1.19
N THR A 59 3.97 -5.64 0.30
CA THR A 59 3.98 -6.05 -1.11
C THR A 59 5.19 -6.96 -1.36
N LEU A 60 5.35 -7.48 -2.58
CA LEU A 60 6.52 -8.31 -2.94
C LEU A 60 7.85 -7.63 -2.58
N ASN A 61 7.94 -6.32 -2.79
CA ASN A 61 9.22 -5.62 -2.69
C ASN A 61 9.38 -4.81 -1.40
N ARG A 62 8.28 -4.31 -0.81
CA ARG A 62 8.33 -3.30 0.26
C ARG A 62 7.13 -3.35 1.19
N PHE A 63 7.34 -2.83 2.41
CA PHE A 63 6.27 -2.38 3.30
C PHE A 63 5.88 -0.94 2.95
N TYR A 64 4.61 -0.61 3.20
CA TYR A 64 4.07 0.74 3.12
C TYR A 64 3.32 1.05 4.40
N ARG A 65 3.47 2.28 4.90
CA ARG A 65 2.56 2.84 5.91
C ARG A 65 1.32 3.36 5.19
N LEU A 66 0.18 2.79 5.51
CA LEU A 66 -1.08 3.17 4.89
C LEU A 66 -1.68 4.36 5.63
N LYS A 67 -2.23 5.30 4.85
CA LYS A 67 -3.01 6.43 5.35
C LYS A 67 -4.47 6.22 4.98
N SER A 68 -5.12 7.21 4.39
CA SER A 68 -6.54 7.15 4.06
C SER A 68 -6.75 6.12 2.95
N ALA A 69 -7.64 5.15 3.19
CA ALA A 69 -8.18 4.37 2.08
C ALA A 69 -9.06 5.29 1.23
N LEU A 70 -9.02 5.12 -0.10
CA LEU A 70 -9.95 5.80 -0.98
C LEU A 70 -11.34 5.20 -0.75
N GLU A 71 -12.24 6.00 -0.19
CA GLU A 71 -13.65 5.63 -0.14
C GLU A 71 -14.24 5.70 -1.56
N LEU A 72 -14.39 4.54 -2.18
CA LEU A 72 -15.20 4.44 -3.38
C LEU A 72 -16.67 4.46 -2.98
N PRO A 73 -17.51 5.33 -3.57
CA PRO A 73 -18.94 5.25 -3.35
C PRO A 73 -19.42 3.85 -3.77
N PRO A 74 -20.40 3.26 -3.06
CA PRO A 74 -20.92 1.94 -3.41
C PRO A 74 -21.43 1.99 -4.86
N MET A 75 -20.87 1.11 -5.70
CA MET A 75 -21.38 0.91 -7.06
C MET A 75 -22.78 0.30 -6.94
N ARG A 76 -23.79 1.07 -7.35
CA ARG A 76 -25.20 0.64 -7.42
C ARG A 76 -25.43 -0.28 -8.62
#